data_AF-A0A260QLG6-F1
#
_entry.id   AF-A0A260QLG6-F1
#
_cell.length_a   1.000
_cell.length_b   1.000
_cell.length_c   1.000
_cell.angle_alpha   90.00
_cell.angle_beta   90.00
_cell.angle_gamma   90.00
#
_symmetry.space_group_name_H-M   'P 1'
#
loop_
_entity.id
_entity.type
_entity.pdbx_description
1 polymer ?
#
loop_
_entity_poly.entity_id
_entity_poly.type
_entity_poly.pdbx_seq_one_letter_code
_entity_poly.pdbx_strand_id
1 'polypeptide(L)'
;MLASDLVDEGRPAALTFDDVPPEFRPSNWRRWLGKVKTRHVAEALVSEIEEKRAREMAASEMRSDAYCQWLADHDLATPSGRPLRGWDSTSLARWEDSQ
;
A
#
# COMPACT_ATOMS: atom_id res chain seq x y z
N MET A 1 4.14 29.32 -38.65
CA MET A 1 3.88 27.93 -39.06
C MET A 1 4.20 27.04 -37.87
N LEU A 2 3.16 26.41 -37.32
CA LEU A 2 3.10 25.12 -36.60
C LEU A 2 4.22 24.86 -35.57
N ALA A 3 3.98 25.05 -34.27
CA ALA A 3 3.33 24.08 -33.38
C ALA A 3 3.97 22.68 -33.52
N SER A 4 5.06 22.46 -32.76
CA SER A 4 5.50 21.11 -32.42
C SER A 4 4.94 20.78 -31.04
N ASP A 5 3.63 20.53 -31.01
CA ASP A 5 3.03 19.61 -30.05
C ASP A 5 3.69 18.24 -30.29
N LEU A 6 4.83 18.03 -29.63
CA LEU A 6 5.28 16.68 -29.33
C LEU A 6 4.29 16.14 -28.33
N VAL A 7 3.26 15.49 -28.88
CA VAL A 7 2.27 14.73 -28.13
C VAL A 7 3.05 13.74 -27.28
N ASP A 8 2.97 13.92 -25.97
CA ASP A 8 3.58 13.09 -24.93
C ASP A 8 2.81 11.75 -24.86
N GLU A 9 2.73 11.01 -25.97
CA GLU A 9 1.91 9.79 -26.16
C GLU A 9 2.42 8.58 -25.37
N GLY A 10 3.40 8.77 -24.48
CA GLY A 10 4.01 7.72 -23.66
C GLY A 10 3.87 7.93 -22.16
N ARG A 11 3.30 9.06 -21.68
CA ARG A 11 3.12 9.24 -20.23
C ARG A 11 1.86 8.49 -19.82
N PRO A 12 1.97 7.45 -18.97
CA PRO A 12 0.78 6.85 -18.39
C PRO A 12 -0.04 7.95 -17.73
N ALA A 13 -1.36 7.90 -17.88
CA ALA A 13 -2.26 8.81 -17.18
C ALA A 13 -1.83 8.88 -15.71
N ALA A 14 -1.90 10.07 -15.10
CA ALA A 14 -1.53 10.24 -13.71
C ALA A 14 -2.30 9.22 -12.85
N LEU A 15 -1.57 8.32 -12.18
CA LEU A 15 -2.18 7.27 -11.36
C LEU A 15 -3.12 7.90 -10.33
N THR A 16 -4.22 7.20 -10.06
CA THR A 16 -5.17 7.55 -9.00
C THR A 16 -5.31 6.39 -8.03
N PHE A 17 -6.09 6.59 -6.97
CA PHE A 17 -6.37 5.51 -6.03
C PHE A 17 -7.19 4.35 -6.63
N ASP A 18 -7.89 4.57 -7.74
CA ASP A 18 -8.57 3.48 -8.47
C ASP A 18 -7.57 2.44 -8.99
N ASP A 19 -6.36 2.88 -9.32
CA ASP A 19 -5.28 2.03 -9.83
C ASP A 19 -4.60 1.20 -8.72
N VAL A 20 -4.86 1.51 -7.43
CA VAL A 20 -4.31 0.75 -6.31
C VAL A 20 -4.93 -0.65 -6.33
N PRO A 21 -4.11 -1.72 -6.43
CA PRO A 21 -4.59 -3.09 -6.41
C PRO A 21 -5.52 -3.36 -5.22
N PRO A 22 -6.69 -4.00 -5.42
CA PRO A 22 -7.66 -4.21 -4.35
C PRO A 22 -7.07 -4.88 -3.10
N GLU A 23 -6.09 -5.75 -3.27
CA GLU A 23 -5.41 -6.43 -2.16
C GLU A 23 -4.61 -5.50 -1.23
N PHE A 24 -4.18 -4.33 -1.69
CA PHE A 24 -3.49 -3.34 -0.85
C PHE A 24 -4.44 -2.38 -0.15
N ARG A 25 -5.72 -2.35 -0.56
CA ARG A 25 -6.73 -1.48 0.04
C ARG A 25 -6.96 -1.79 1.52
N PRO A 26 -7.15 -0.77 2.38
CA PRO A 26 -7.35 -0.95 3.82
C PRO A 26 -8.41 -1.99 4.17
N SER A 27 -9.55 -2.02 3.47
CA SER A 27 -10.64 -2.97 3.70
C SER A 27 -10.23 -4.45 3.53
N ASN A 28 -9.21 -4.73 2.72
CA ASN A 28 -8.79 -6.09 2.37
C ASN A 28 -7.70 -6.67 3.27
N TRP A 29 -7.35 -6.01 4.39
CA TRP A 29 -6.34 -6.51 5.33
C TRP A 29 -6.59 -7.94 5.80
N ARG A 30 -7.85 -8.38 5.93
CA ARG A 30 -8.19 -9.76 6.34
C ARG A 30 -7.68 -10.81 5.37
N ARG A 31 -7.53 -10.51 4.08
CA ARG A 31 -6.95 -11.45 3.09
C ARG A 31 -5.49 -11.75 3.38
N TRP A 32 -4.81 -10.85 4.09
CA TRP A 32 -3.42 -11.01 4.49
C TRP A 32 -3.25 -11.93 5.69
N LEU A 33 -4.28 -12.12 6.53
CA LEU A 33 -4.25 -13.07 7.65
C LEU A 33 -3.89 -14.50 7.19
N GLY A 34 -4.36 -14.91 6.01
CA GLY A 34 -4.03 -16.21 5.41
C GLY A 34 -2.58 -16.32 4.91
N LYS A 35 -1.89 -15.17 4.72
CA LYS A 35 -0.47 -15.11 4.32
C LYS A 35 0.47 -15.03 5.53
N VAL A 36 -0.05 -14.77 6.74
CA VAL A 36 0.75 -14.71 7.98
C VAL A 36 1.24 -16.11 8.35
N LYS A 37 2.57 -16.23 8.42
CA LYS A 37 3.29 -17.44 8.85
C LYS A 37 3.83 -17.22 10.26
N THR A 38 4.14 -18.31 10.96
CA THR A 38 4.70 -18.28 12.33
C THR A 38 5.91 -17.35 12.45
N ARG A 39 6.79 -17.33 11.44
CA ARG A 39 7.96 -16.45 11.41
C ARG A 39 7.63 -14.95 11.46
N HIS A 40 6.45 -14.54 11.02
CA HIS A 40 6.05 -13.12 11.04
C HIS A 40 5.50 -12.70 12.42
N VAL A 41 5.15 -13.65 13.29
CA VAL A 41 4.61 -13.37 14.63
C VAL A 41 5.53 -13.84 15.75
N ALA A 42 6.65 -14.49 15.43
CA ALA A 42 7.54 -15.10 16.41
C ALA A 42 8.01 -14.12 17.49
N GLU A 43 8.44 -12.92 17.09
CA GLU A 43 8.89 -11.87 18.03
C GLU A 43 7.76 -11.33 18.90
N ALA A 44 6.56 -11.17 18.33
CA ALA A 44 5.37 -10.74 19.05
C ALA A 44 4.95 -11.78 20.11
N LEU A 45 5.02 -13.07 19.77
CA LEU A 45 4.73 -14.16 20.70
C LEU A 45 5.76 -14.25 21.83
N VAL A 46 7.05 -14.04 21.53
CA VAL A 46 8.11 -13.93 22.56
C VAL A 46 7.85 -12.75 23.50
N SER A 47 7.25 -11.68 22.98
CA SER A 47 6.84 -10.49 23.74
C SER A 47 5.47 -10.65 24.43
N GLU A 48 4.96 -11.88 24.55
CA GLU A 48 3.67 -12.23 25.17
C GLU A 48 2.45 -11.53 24.56
N ILE A 49 2.54 -11.11 23.30
CA ILE A 49 1.37 -10.64 22.55
C ILE A 49 0.52 -11.85 22.19
N GLU A 50 -0.78 -11.76 22.48
CA GLU A 50 -1.76 -12.79 22.16
C GLU A 50 -1.74 -13.13 20.66
N GLU A 51 -1.80 -14.43 20.32
CA GLU A 51 -1.52 -14.91 18.97
C GLU A 51 -2.45 -14.29 17.91
N LYS A 52 -3.75 -14.21 18.17
CA LYS A 52 -4.68 -13.59 17.23
C LYS A 52 -4.31 -12.13 16.98
N ARG A 53 -4.05 -11.35 18.03
CA ARG A 53 -3.59 -9.96 17.91
C ARG A 53 -2.27 -9.85 17.16
N ALA A 54 -1.30 -10.72 17.44
CA ALA A 54 -0.01 -10.75 16.73
C ALA A 54 -0.21 -11.01 15.23
N ARG A 55 -1.11 -11.93 14.86
CA ARG A 55 -1.45 -12.21 13.46
C ARG A 55 -2.15 -11.04 12.78
N GLU A 56 -3.05 -10.34 13.48
CA GLU A 56 -3.71 -9.15 12.95
C GLU A 56 -2.71 -8.02 12.70
N MET A 57 -1.78 -7.78 13.64
CA MET A 57 -0.68 -6.81 13.48
C MET A 57 0.20 -7.17 12.28
N ALA A 58 0.69 -8.41 12.21
CA ALA A 58 1.52 -8.86 11.11
C ALA A 58 0.81 -8.77 9.75
N ALA A 59 -0.48 -9.09 9.68
CA ALA A 59 -1.25 -8.95 8.45
C ALA A 59 -1.37 -7.48 8.01
N SER A 60 -1.60 -6.57 8.96
CA SER A 60 -1.66 -5.13 8.70
C SER A 60 -0.32 -4.57 8.23
N GLU A 61 0.78 -4.96 8.89
CA GLU A 61 2.15 -4.58 8.53
C GLU A 61 2.52 -5.09 7.13
N MET A 62 2.34 -6.40 6.86
CA MET A 62 2.62 -6.98 5.56
C MET A 62 1.85 -6.30 4.42
N ARG A 63 0.58 -5.93 4.64
CA ARG A 63 -0.21 -5.17 3.66
C ARG A 63 0.34 -3.76 3.47
N SER A 64 0.70 -3.10 4.56
CA SER A 64 1.27 -1.75 4.53
C SER A 64 2.60 -1.73 3.78
N ASP A 65 3.47 -2.71 4.02
CA ASP A 65 4.75 -2.83 3.34
C ASP A 65 4.57 -3.08 1.84
N ALA A 66 3.64 -3.96 1.47
CA ALA A 66 3.32 -4.21 0.07
C ALA A 66 2.76 -2.97 -0.63
N TYR A 67 1.92 -2.18 0.06
CA TYR A 67 1.45 -0.90 -0.46
C TYR A 67 2.59 0.10 -0.64
N CYS A 68 3.51 0.23 0.34
CA CYS A 68 4.69 1.09 0.22
C CYS A 68 5.60 0.67 -0.94
N GLN A 69 5.77 -0.63 -1.16
CA GLN A 69 6.54 -1.13 -2.30
C GLN A 69 5.85 -0.78 -3.63
N TRP A 70 4.54 -0.99 -3.73
CA TRP A 70 3.78 -0.59 -4.92
C TRP A 70 3.92 0.91 -5.20
N LEU A 71 3.86 1.77 -4.18
CA LEU A 71 4.11 3.21 -4.35
C LEU A 71 5.52 3.48 -4.88
N ALA A 72 6.53 2.82 -4.35
CA ALA A 72 7.91 3.00 -4.80
C ALA A 72 8.10 2.58 -6.26
N ASP A 73 7.48 1.47 -6.68
CA ASP A 73 7.54 0.97 -8.06
C ASP A 73 6.86 1.91 -9.07
N HIS A 74 6.02 2.84 -8.60
CA HIS A 74 5.28 3.80 -9.40
C HIS A 74 5.75 5.26 -9.20
N ASP A 75 6.93 5.47 -8.60
CA ASP A 75 7.48 6.80 -8.29
C ASP A 75 6.57 7.66 -7.37
N LEU A 76 5.73 7.00 -6.57
CA LEU A 76 4.82 7.61 -5.59
C LEU A 76 5.35 7.54 -4.15
N ALA A 77 6.64 7.24 -3.98
CA ALA A 77 7.35 7.29 -2.72
C ALA A 77 8.58 8.22 -2.80
N THR A 78 8.94 8.82 -1.67
CA THR A 78 10.20 9.55 -1.52
C THR A 78 11.39 8.58 -1.59
N PRO A 79 12.63 9.08 -1.82
CA PRO A 79 13.83 8.25 -1.73
C PRO A 79 14.04 7.56 -0.37
N SER A 80 13.38 8.06 0.67
CA SER A 80 13.35 7.47 2.02
C SER A 80 12.24 6.42 2.22
N GLY A 81 11.55 6.02 1.15
CA GLY A 81 10.49 5.01 1.17
C GLY A 81 9.17 5.47 1.77
N ARG A 82 8.95 6.78 1.94
CA ARG A 82 7.70 7.32 2.47
C ARG A 82 6.73 7.65 1.34
N PRO A 83 5.42 7.45 1.51
CA PRO A 83 4.44 7.90 0.51
C PRO A 83 4.58 9.39 0.21
N LEU A 84 4.45 9.76 -1.06
CA LEU A 84 4.28 11.17 -1.43
C LEU A 84 2.99 11.73 -0.81
N ARG A 85 2.92 13.05 -0.68
CA ARG A 85 1.76 13.74 -0.10
C ARG A 85 0.48 13.33 -0.84
N GLY A 86 -0.51 12.86 -0.07
CA GLY A 86 -1.79 12.41 -0.62
C GLY A 86 -1.85 10.94 -1.01
N TRP A 87 -0.75 10.19 -0.89
CA TRP A 87 -0.68 8.74 -1.12
C TRP A 87 -0.49 7.93 0.16
N ASP A 88 -0.56 8.56 1.34
CA ASP A 88 -0.47 7.82 2.59
C ASP A 88 -1.70 6.93 2.84
N SER A 89 -1.54 5.94 3.74
CA SER A 89 -2.59 4.98 4.07
C SER A 89 -3.87 5.65 4.60
N THR A 90 -3.79 6.84 5.20
CA THR A 90 -4.98 7.58 5.67
C THR A 90 -5.73 8.21 4.51
N SER A 91 -5.03 8.81 3.55
CA SER A 91 -5.62 9.30 2.30
C SER A 91 -6.29 8.18 1.52
N LEU A 92 -5.63 7.02 1.39
CA LEU A 92 -6.21 5.84 0.74
C LEU A 92 -7.48 5.35 1.45
N ALA A 93 -7.47 5.26 2.78
CA ALA A 93 -8.64 4.84 3.55
C ALA A 93 -9.82 5.81 3.38
N ARG A 94 -9.58 7.13 3.44
CA ARG A 94 -10.62 8.14 3.24
C ARG A 94 -11.21 8.10 1.84
N TRP A 95 -10.38 7.87 0.83
CA TRP A 95 -10.86 7.68 -0.53
C TRP A 95 -11.74 6.43 -0.64
N GLU A 96 -11.31 5.30 -0.06
CA GLU A 96 -12.08 4.05 -0.06
C GLU A 96 -13.43 4.20 0.65
N ASP A 97 -13.47 4.91 1.79
CA ASP A 97 -14.71 5.22 2.53
C ASP A 97 -15.66 6.16 1.77
N SER A 98 -15.16 6.88 0.75
CA SER A 98 -15.94 7.83 -0.06
C SER A 98 -16.46 7.26 -1.38
N GLN A 99 -16.09 6.02 -1.71
CA GLN A 99 -16.62 5.28 -2.87
C GLN A 99 -18.01 4.71 -2.57
#